data_AF-A0A0F0HE29-F1
#
_entry.id   AF-A0A0F0HE29-F1
#
_cell.length_a   1.000
_cell.length_b   1.000
_cell.length_c   1.000
_cell.angle_alpha   90.00
_cell.angle_beta   90.00
_cell.angle_gamma   90.00
#
_symmetry.space_group_name_H-M   'P 1'
#
loop_
_entity.id
_entity.type
_entity.pdbx_description
1 polymer ?
#
loop_
_entity_poly.entity_id
_entity_poly.type
_entity_poly.pdbx_seq_one_letter_code
_entity_poly.pdbx_strand_id
1 'polypeptide(L)'
;MRLEPCTGKAGQKWERLPAPQNAHQLRNAGTGTCLDGTSGGGNSVAVTLRACRTGGDRATQLWRFERDRYPGAYRVWFVPKVPQSHYADHLLGPLNWPKADPPRPGSAMVQMPNYYDSANLLFALR
;
A
#
# COMPACT_ATOMS: atom_id res chain seq x y z
N MET A 1 -1.29 -10.10 2.91
CA MET A 1 -0.65 -10.15 1.57
C MET A 1 0.86 -10.29 1.74
N ARG A 2 1.57 -10.93 0.80
CA ARG A 2 3.03 -11.17 0.88
C ARG A 2 3.70 -10.86 -0.45
N LEU A 3 5.00 -10.56 -0.41
CA LEU A 3 5.82 -10.41 -1.62
C LEU A 3 6.07 -11.76 -2.27
N GLU A 4 5.91 -11.81 -3.59
CA GLU A 4 6.07 -13.01 -4.39
C GLU A 4 6.73 -12.66 -5.73
N PRO A 5 7.38 -13.62 -6.42
CA PRO A 5 7.84 -13.42 -7.78
C PRO A 5 6.71 -12.94 -8.70
N CYS A 6 6.98 -11.93 -9.53
CA CYS A 6 5.99 -11.40 -10.47
C CYS A 6 5.83 -12.36 -11.66
N THR A 7 4.71 -13.07 -11.68
CA THR A 7 4.30 -14.04 -12.71
C THR A 7 3.32 -13.46 -13.73
N GLY A 8 2.79 -12.25 -13.48
CA GLY A 8 1.79 -11.61 -14.35
C GLY A 8 0.38 -12.24 -14.29
N LYS A 9 0.14 -13.16 -13.34
CA LYS A 9 -1.19 -13.74 -13.09
C LYS A 9 -2.17 -12.67 -12.59
N ALA A 10 -3.47 -12.93 -12.77
CA ALA A 10 -4.53 -11.99 -12.38
C ALA A 10 -4.43 -11.55 -10.90
N GLY A 11 -4.06 -12.46 -9.99
CA GLY A 11 -3.86 -12.15 -8.57
C GLY A 11 -2.72 -11.17 -8.27
N GLN A 12 -1.88 -10.84 -9.25
CA GLN A 12 -0.78 -9.86 -9.14
C GLN A 12 -1.06 -8.58 -9.94
N LYS A 13 -2.24 -8.48 -10.56
CA LYS A 13 -2.69 -7.30 -11.29
C LYS A 13 -3.68 -6.51 -10.44
N TRP A 14 -3.62 -5.19 -10.59
CA TRP A 14 -4.42 -4.25 -9.80
C TRP A 14 -5.11 -3.26 -10.72
N GLU A 15 -6.38 -3.05 -10.45
CA GLU A 15 -7.18 -2.01 -11.07
C GLU A 15 -7.30 -0.81 -10.11
N ARG A 16 -7.15 0.39 -10.66
CA ARG A 16 -7.29 1.64 -9.91
C ARG A 16 -8.71 2.15 -10.09
N LEU A 17 -9.54 1.99 -9.07
CA LEU A 17 -10.89 2.53 -9.04
C LEU A 17 -10.82 3.98 -8.52
N PRO A 18 -11.24 4.99 -9.30
CA PRO A 18 -11.16 6.39 -8.87
C PRO A 18 -11.98 6.67 -7.60
N ALA A 19 -11.43 7.52 -6.73
CA ALA A 19 -12.10 8.06 -5.55
C ALA A 19 -11.82 9.59 -5.44
N PRO A 20 -12.55 10.32 -4.58
CA PRO A 20 -12.31 11.74 -4.37
C PRO A 20 -10.86 12.07 -3.97
N GLN A 21 -10.46 13.34 -4.14
CA GLN A 21 -9.16 13.86 -3.69
C GLN A 21 -7.93 13.14 -4.28
N ASN A 22 -8.02 12.70 -5.55
CA ASN A 22 -6.95 12.00 -6.25
C ASN A 22 -6.49 10.70 -5.55
N ALA A 23 -7.41 10.04 -4.86
CA ALA A 23 -7.21 8.72 -4.26
C ALA A 23 -7.87 7.63 -5.11
N HIS A 24 -7.52 6.38 -4.81
CA HIS A 24 -8.04 5.21 -5.51
C HIS A 24 -8.28 4.06 -4.52
N GLN A 25 -9.29 3.23 -4.81
CA GLN A 25 -9.30 1.86 -4.30
C GLN A 25 -8.47 0.99 -5.25
N LEU A 26 -7.69 0.07 -4.69
CA LEU A 26 -6.89 -0.88 -5.47
C LEU A 26 -7.57 -2.23 -5.48
N ARG A 27 -8.28 -2.54 -6.56
CA ARG A 27 -8.98 -3.82 -6.73
C ARG A 27 -8.06 -4.85 -7.33
N ASN A 28 -7.87 -5.97 -6.66
CA ASN A 28 -7.10 -7.10 -7.17
C ASN A 28 -7.88 -7.77 -8.31
N ALA A 29 -7.25 -7.94 -9.47
CA ALA A 29 -7.93 -8.48 -10.65
C ALA A 29 -8.22 -9.98 -10.56
N GLY A 30 -7.53 -10.72 -9.69
CA GLY A 30 -7.76 -12.15 -9.48
C GLY A 30 -8.91 -12.46 -8.52
N THR A 31 -9.15 -11.60 -7.54
CA THR A 31 -10.14 -11.84 -6.47
C THR A 31 -11.31 -10.86 -6.48
N GLY A 32 -11.20 -9.73 -7.19
CA GLY A 32 -12.19 -8.65 -7.15
C GLY A 32 -12.25 -7.89 -5.82
N THR A 33 -11.35 -8.19 -4.87
CA THR A 33 -11.28 -7.55 -3.55
C THR A 33 -10.33 -6.37 -3.54
N CYS A 34 -10.56 -5.41 -2.64
CA CYS A 34 -9.80 -4.18 -2.52
C CYS A 34 -8.71 -4.29 -1.44
N LEU A 35 -7.59 -3.60 -1.68
CA LEU A 35 -6.51 -3.44 -0.71
C LEU A 35 -6.99 -2.62 0.50
N ASP A 36 -6.86 -3.22 1.67
CA ASP A 36 -7.40 -2.74 2.95
C ASP A 36 -6.27 -2.42 3.91
N GLY A 37 -6.27 -1.18 4.40
CA GLY A 37 -5.39 -0.68 5.46
C GLY A 37 -6.16 -0.45 6.77
N THR A 38 -5.72 0.52 7.57
CA THR A 38 -6.41 0.92 8.80
C THR A 38 -6.30 2.42 9.05
N SER A 39 -7.37 2.99 9.62
CA SER A 39 -7.38 4.33 10.21
C SER A 39 -7.27 4.30 11.75
N GLY A 40 -7.21 3.11 12.36
CA GLY A 40 -7.25 2.92 13.82
C GLY A 40 -5.94 3.23 14.54
N GLY A 41 -4.87 3.55 13.82
CA GLY A 41 -3.55 3.88 14.38
C GLY A 41 -2.53 2.74 14.32
N GLY A 42 -1.37 2.99 14.93
CA GLY A 42 -0.21 2.09 14.91
C GLY A 42 0.85 2.48 13.88
N ASN A 43 2.05 1.92 14.02
CA ASN A 43 3.14 2.19 13.08
C ASN A 43 3.09 1.20 11.91
N SER A 44 3.29 -0.09 12.11
CA SER A 44 3.20 -1.05 10.99
C SER A 44 1.95 -1.89 11.13
N VAL A 45 1.05 -1.83 10.14
CA VAL A 45 -0.22 -2.56 10.14
C VAL A 45 -0.34 -3.42 8.90
N ALA A 46 -0.68 -4.70 9.07
CA ALA A 46 -0.88 -5.61 7.96
C ALA A 46 -1.96 -5.12 7.00
N VAL A 47 -1.63 -5.06 5.71
CA VAL A 47 -2.67 -4.84 4.68
C VAL A 47 -3.31 -6.17 4.30
N THR A 48 -4.63 -6.12 4.13
CA THR A 48 -5.45 -7.27 3.78
C THR A 48 -6.22 -7.02 2.49
N LEU A 49 -6.89 -8.07 2.01
CA LEU A 49 -7.83 -7.96 0.91
C LEU A 49 -9.24 -8.14 1.47
N ARG A 50 -10.12 -7.19 1.21
CA ARG A 50 -11.52 -7.20 1.67
C ARG A 50 -12.47 -6.85 0.53
N ALA A 51 -13.76 -7.10 0.71
CA ALA A 51 -14.76 -6.60 -0.23
C ALA A 51 -14.58 -5.08 -0.41
N CYS A 52 -14.69 -4.61 -1.65
CA CYS A 52 -14.58 -3.18 -1.95
C CYS A 52 -15.75 -2.43 -1.31
N ARG A 53 -15.44 -1.40 -0.51
CA ARG A 53 -16.42 -0.60 0.23
C ARG A 53 -16.85 0.61 -0.57
N THR A 54 -18.08 1.06 -0.32
CA THR A 54 -18.67 2.26 -0.93
C THR A 54 -19.12 3.30 0.10
N GLY A 55 -19.22 2.92 1.39
CA GLY A 55 -19.64 3.78 2.49
C GLY A 55 -18.49 4.56 3.15
N GLY A 56 -18.73 5.12 4.34
CA GLY A 56 -17.71 5.88 5.09
C GLY A 56 -16.49 5.05 5.49
N ASP A 57 -16.68 3.74 5.69
CA ASP A 57 -15.62 2.76 5.94
C ASP A 57 -14.68 2.55 4.74
N ARG A 58 -15.04 3.07 3.55
CA ARG A 58 -14.16 3.12 2.38
C ARG A 58 -12.85 3.86 2.65
N ALA A 59 -12.80 4.75 3.64
CA ALA A 59 -11.60 5.49 4.00
C ALA A 59 -10.38 4.58 4.27
N THR A 60 -10.57 3.35 4.74
CA THR A 60 -9.47 2.40 4.95
C THR A 60 -9.02 1.65 3.69
N GLN A 61 -9.60 1.97 2.53
CA GLN A 61 -9.26 1.39 1.23
C GLN A 61 -8.79 2.44 0.22
N LEU A 62 -8.48 3.66 0.68
CA LEU A 62 -8.06 4.75 -0.21
C LEU A 62 -6.53 4.88 -0.22
N TRP A 63 -5.99 4.89 -1.43
CA TRP A 63 -4.56 4.92 -1.71
C TRP A 63 -4.26 5.98 -2.77
N ARG A 64 -3.22 6.78 -2.56
CA ARG A 64 -2.76 7.82 -3.49
C ARG A 64 -1.42 7.42 -4.10
N PHE A 65 -1.26 7.66 -5.38
CA PHE A 65 -0.02 7.44 -6.10
C PHE A 65 0.74 8.76 -6.15
N GLU A 66 1.98 8.77 -5.64
CA GLU A 66 2.83 9.95 -5.69
C GLU A 66 4.14 9.61 -6.38
N ARG A 67 4.58 10.47 -7.31
CA ARG A 67 5.86 10.27 -8.01
C ARG A 67 7.00 10.31 -7.00
N ASP A 68 7.96 9.42 -7.18
CA ASP A 68 9.20 9.46 -6.42
C ASP A 68 10.23 10.35 -7.13
N ARG A 69 11.33 10.68 -6.43
CA ARG A 69 12.47 11.41 -7.01
C ARG A 69 13.15 10.63 -8.14
N TYR A 70 13.06 9.30 -8.14
CA TYR A 70 13.57 8.48 -9.25
C TYR A 70 12.59 8.54 -10.43
N PRO A 71 13.03 8.95 -11.63
CA PRO A 71 12.17 9.04 -12.80
C PRO A 71 11.45 7.73 -13.11
N GLY A 72 10.13 7.80 -13.35
CA GLY A 72 9.30 6.63 -13.64
C GLY A 72 8.89 5.80 -12.41
N ALA A 73 9.39 6.15 -11.22
CA ALA A 73 9.01 5.50 -9.97
C ALA A 73 7.91 6.26 -9.23
N TYR A 74 7.15 5.54 -8.41
CA TYR A 74 6.12 6.09 -7.54
C TYR A 74 6.03 5.32 -6.22
N ARG A 75 5.47 6.00 -5.22
CA ARG A 75 5.06 5.44 -3.93
C ARG A 75 3.53 5.37 -3.88
N VAL A 76 3.02 4.41 -3.11
CA VAL A 76 1.59 4.23 -2.87
C VAL A 76 1.31 4.59 -1.41
N TRP A 77 0.65 5.72 -1.20
CA TRP A 77 0.35 6.30 0.11
C TRP A 77 -1.03 5.89 0.57
N PHE A 78 -1.17 5.52 1.84
CA PHE A 78 -2.46 5.38 2.47
C PHE A 78 -3.05 6.76 2.76
N VAL A 79 -4.35 6.93 2.50
CA VAL A 79 -5.08 8.17 2.79
C VAL A 79 -6.40 7.74 3.45
N PRO A 80 -6.79 8.29 4.61
CA PRO A 80 -6.28 9.48 5.28
C PRO A 80 -5.00 9.25 6.10
N LYS A 81 -4.45 10.33 6.66
CA LYS A 81 -3.35 10.25 7.64
C LYS A 81 -3.75 9.40 8.83
N VAL A 82 -2.77 8.66 9.36
CA VAL A 82 -2.98 7.69 10.43
C VAL A 82 -2.78 8.36 11.79
N PRO A 83 -3.82 8.39 12.66
CA PRO A 83 -3.67 8.94 13.99
C PRO A 83 -2.72 8.08 14.83
N GLN A 84 -2.10 8.67 15.86
CA GLN A 84 -1.28 7.94 16.84
C GLN A 84 -0.13 7.12 16.22
N SER A 85 0.50 7.62 15.15
CA SER A 85 1.71 7.05 14.56
C SER A 85 2.87 8.03 14.67
N HIS A 86 4.10 7.52 14.78
CA HIS A 86 5.31 8.36 14.83
C HIS A 86 5.42 9.26 13.58
N TYR A 87 4.91 8.80 12.43
CA TYR A 87 4.63 9.64 11.27
C TYR A 87 3.26 9.29 10.73
N ALA A 88 2.40 10.30 10.61
CA ALA A 88 1.01 10.10 10.21
C ALA A 88 0.85 9.75 8.72
N ASP A 89 1.84 10.08 7.89
CA ASP A 89 1.86 9.72 6.47
C ASP A 89 2.39 8.29 6.32
N HIS A 90 1.49 7.39 5.93
CA HIS A 90 1.79 5.97 5.74
C HIS A 90 1.83 5.61 4.26
N LEU A 91 2.67 4.65 3.92
CA LEU A 91 2.79 4.06 2.60
C LEU A 91 2.66 2.54 2.65
N LEU A 92 2.39 1.96 1.48
CA LEU A 92 2.44 0.53 1.26
C LEU A 92 3.90 0.08 1.13
N GLY A 93 4.33 -0.84 1.98
CA GLY A 93 5.68 -1.38 1.95
C GLY A 93 5.81 -2.76 2.60
N PRO A 94 7.03 -3.32 2.62
CA PRO A 94 7.33 -4.61 3.25
C PRO A 94 7.62 -4.45 4.74
N LEU A 95 7.10 -5.33 5.59
CA LEU A 95 7.37 -5.31 7.03
C LEU A 95 8.88 -5.31 7.34
N ASN A 96 9.64 -6.11 6.59
CA ASN A 96 11.09 -6.16 6.63
C ASN A 96 11.64 -5.03 5.73
N TRP A 97 11.87 -3.86 6.32
CA TRP A 97 12.41 -2.67 5.66
C TRP A 97 13.77 -2.18 6.18
N PRO A 98 14.24 -2.49 7.41
CA PRO A 98 15.57 -2.05 7.83
C PRO A 98 16.66 -2.59 6.91
N LYS A 99 17.76 -1.85 6.72
CA LYS A 99 18.92 -2.33 5.94
C LYS A 99 19.48 -3.66 6.47
N ALA A 100 19.39 -3.88 7.78
CA ALA A 100 19.80 -5.11 8.45
C ALA A 100 18.84 -6.30 8.21
N ASP A 101 17.62 -6.05 7.76
CA ASP A 101 16.60 -7.08 7.46
C ASP A 101 15.81 -6.67 6.20
N PRO A 102 16.42 -6.80 5.01
CA PRO A 102 15.81 -6.32 3.78
C PRO A 102 14.61 -7.19 3.35
N PRO A 103 13.73 -6.65 2.49
CA PRO A 103 12.58 -7.38 1.97
C PRO A 103 13.01 -8.63 1.19
N ARG A 104 12.28 -9.73 1.35
CA ARG A 104 12.52 -11.02 0.66
C ARG A 104 11.21 -11.65 0.18
N PRO A 105 11.23 -12.65 -0.72
CA PRO A 105 10.04 -13.44 -1.03
C PRO A 105 9.39 -13.95 0.25
N GLY A 106 8.07 -13.78 0.37
CA GLY A 106 7.29 -14.08 1.56
C GLY A 106 7.19 -12.95 2.58
N SER A 107 7.96 -11.86 2.47
CA SER A 107 7.82 -10.70 3.36
C SER A 107 6.39 -10.17 3.34
N ALA A 108 5.85 -9.90 4.52
CA ALA A 108 4.50 -9.37 4.66
C ALA A 108 4.43 -7.95 4.10
N MET A 109 3.32 -7.65 3.42
CA MET A 109 2.99 -6.28 3.03
C MET A 109 2.22 -5.61 4.15
N VAL A 110 2.60 -4.37 4.44
CA VAL A 110 2.03 -3.56 5.51
C VAL A 110 1.84 -2.12 5.03
N GLN A 111 0.93 -1.43 5.70
CA GLN A 111 0.83 0.00 5.76
C GLN A 111 1.77 0.47 6.88
N MET A 112 2.68 1.38 6.59
CA MET A 112 3.67 1.85 7.58
C MET A 112 4.07 3.31 7.36
N PRO A 113 4.61 3.99 8.39
CA PRO A 113 5.26 5.29 8.26
C PRO A 113 6.32 5.31 7.16
N ASN A 114 6.45 6.45 6.50
CA ASN A 114 7.64 6.75 5.71
C ASN A 114 8.84 7.11 6.62
N TYR A 115 9.36 6.13 7.36
CA TYR A 115 10.56 6.32 8.18
C TYR A 115 11.74 6.67 7.29
N TYR A 116 12.41 7.81 7.54
CA TYR A 116 13.69 8.21 6.93
C TYR A 116 13.77 8.10 5.39
N ASP A 117 12.64 8.23 4.68
CA ASP A 117 12.55 7.92 3.25
C ASP A 117 13.06 6.52 2.85
N SER A 118 13.18 5.61 3.82
CA SER A 118 13.73 4.26 3.65
C SER A 118 12.68 3.24 3.17
N ALA A 119 11.63 3.71 2.51
CA ALA A 119 10.63 2.83 1.93
C ALA A 119 11.25 2.03 0.78
N ASN A 120 11.68 0.80 1.08
CA ASN A 120 12.37 -0.08 0.12
C ASN A 120 11.48 -0.55 -1.04
N LEU A 121 10.19 -0.19 -1.07
CA LEU A 121 9.30 -0.47 -2.20
C LEU A 121 9.01 0.79 -3.00
N LEU A 122 9.76 0.93 -4.09
CA LEU A 122 9.44 1.81 -5.19
C LEU A 122 8.74 0.98 -6.26
N PHE A 123 7.60 1.48 -6.71
CA PHE A 123 6.91 0.89 -7.83
C PHE A 123 7.34 1.62 -9.09
N ALA A 124 7.59 0.88 -10.17
CA ALA A 124 7.80 1.44 -11.49
C ALA A 124 6.68 0.95 -12.40
N LEU A 125 6.14 1.84 -13.22
CA LEU A 125 5.31 1.42 -14.35
C LEU A 125 6.26 0.77 -15.38
N ARG A 126 5.97 -0.47 -15.76
CA ARG A 126 6.58 -1.11 -16.93
C ARG A 126 5.78 -0.77 -18.17
#